data_AF-A0A7S4MSR0-F1
#
_entry.id   AF-A0A7S4MSR0-F1
#
_cell.length_a   1.000
_cell.length_b   1.000
_cell.length_c   1.000
_cell.angle_alpha   90.00
_cell.angle_beta   90.00
_cell.angle_gamma   90.00
#
_symmetry.space_group_name_H-M   'P 1'
#
loop_
_entity.id
_entity.type
_entity.pdbx_description
1 polymer ?
#
loop_
_entity_poly.entity_id
_entity_poly.type
_entity_poly.pdbx_seq_one_letter_code
_entity_poly.pdbx_strand_id
1 'polypeptide(L)'
;IFVAGSTDPELHTQLGIYCIDLLQEANQAPAASKGARRRGRMRAQPKQSDTITDPLVLKAVQNKLMNLLRFSEYYNTATLLGRIQGDSMLFDACVVLYSRLGRHKEALDILVHKKQDFEAADLYCAQHSDTAETNLFFDLLNFYMDSRVENASEIPENAFQLMNTRGAELDPLKVLDILPDDIPLELIESFLRSSSQNLLSEKRTKMIEANLCRMERILIKSRLHHAHSSKVVIDRSVLCSVCKKPLGESVFAAYPNGILVHFKCIEDEHTCPVTGRNFEQFPVDLQ
;
A
#
# COMPACT_ATOMS: atom_id res chain seq x y z
N ILE A 1 19.15 23.92 13.14
CA ILE A 1 19.26 24.04 11.68
C ILE A 1 18.30 23.02 11.08
N PHE A 2 17.01 23.36 11.08
CA PHE A 2 15.98 22.68 10.33
C PHE A 2 15.18 23.84 9.78
N VAL A 3 15.57 24.31 8.60
CA VAL A 3 14.80 25.34 7.91
C VAL A 3 13.97 24.58 6.90
N ALA A 4 12.65 24.68 7.06
CA ALA A 4 11.60 24.03 6.26
C ALA A 4 11.58 24.53 4.80
N GLY A 5 12.73 24.57 4.15
CA GLY A 5 12.93 25.16 2.83
C GLY A 5 14.30 24.95 2.20
N SER A 6 15.22 24.15 2.78
CA SER A 6 16.39 23.71 2.01
C SER A 6 16.04 22.43 1.24
N THR A 7 16.08 22.52 -0.09
CA THR A 7 15.84 21.40 -1.02
C THR A 7 17.13 20.70 -1.44
N ASP A 8 18.28 21.09 -0.89
CA ASP A 8 19.58 20.60 -1.30
C ASP A 8 19.86 19.19 -0.77
N PRO A 9 19.95 18.18 -1.65
CA PRO A 9 20.13 16.79 -1.25
C PRO A 9 21.44 16.50 -0.50
N GLU A 10 22.49 17.25 -0.85
CA GLU A 10 23.83 17.10 -0.27
C GLU A 10 23.87 17.56 1.19
N LEU A 11 23.21 18.67 1.52
CA LEU A 11 23.13 19.20 2.88
C LEU A 11 22.36 18.25 3.82
N HIS A 12 21.30 17.64 3.31
CA HIS A 12 20.50 16.67 4.08
C HIS A 12 21.28 15.37 4.30
N THR A 13 22.05 14.95 3.30
CA THR A 13 22.93 13.79 3.40
C THR A 13 24.10 14.05 4.36
N GLN A 14 24.75 15.21 4.29
CA GLN A 14 25.84 15.62 5.20
C GLN A 14 25.36 15.77 6.65
N LEU A 15 24.16 16.31 6.86
CA LEU A 15 23.56 16.41 8.20
C LEU A 15 23.25 15.02 8.76
N GLY A 16 22.75 14.11 7.91
CA GLY A 16 22.57 12.70 8.26
C GLY A 16 23.89 12.03 8.66
N ILE A 17 24.95 12.22 7.86
CA ILE A 17 26.30 11.71 8.15
C ILE A 17 26.84 12.28 9.47
N TYR A 18 26.74 13.58 9.70
CA TYR A 18 27.18 14.22 10.94
C TYR A 18 26.44 13.68 12.17
N CYS A 19 25.14 13.46 12.07
CA CYS A 19 24.37 12.83 13.15
C CYS A 19 24.81 11.38 13.40
N ILE A 20 25.14 10.63 12.36
CA ILE A 20 25.64 9.24 12.47
C ILE A 20 27.03 9.22 13.09
N ASP A 21 27.94 10.08 12.65
CA ASP A 21 29.31 10.19 13.16
C ASP A 21 29.32 10.57 14.65
N LEU A 22 28.48 11.53 15.07
CA LEU A 22 28.32 11.89 16.48
C LEU A 22 27.79 10.73 17.34
N LEU A 23 26.88 9.92 16.79
CA LEU A 23 26.33 8.76 17.49
C LEU A 23 27.35 7.61 17.56
N GLN A 24 28.21 7.47 16.54
CA GLN A 24 29.33 6.52 16.51
C GLN A 24 30.42 6.87 17.51
N GLU A 25 30.84 8.13 17.56
CA GLU A 25 31.85 8.63 18.50
C GLU A 25 31.41 8.46 19.95
N ALA A 26 30.13 8.70 20.24
CA ALA A 26 29.55 8.48 21.56
C ALA A 26 29.50 6.99 21.97
N ASN A 27 29.41 6.08 21.00
CA ASN A 27 29.39 4.63 21.23
C ASN A 27 30.81 4.03 21.38
N GLN A 28 31.81 4.61 20.72
CA GLN A 28 33.21 4.18 20.77
C GLN A 28 34.01 4.75 21.95
N ALA A 29 33.46 5.69 22.72
CA ALA A 29 34.10 6.21 23.93
C ALA A 29 34.29 5.07 24.96
N PRO A 30 35.53 4.63 25.25
CA PRO A 30 35.74 3.51 26.14
C PRO A 30 35.31 3.89 27.56
N ALA A 31 34.67 2.94 28.23
CA ALA A 31 34.44 2.96 29.67
C ALA A 31 35.78 3.02 30.44
N ALA A 32 36.41 4.20 30.49
CA ALA A 32 37.69 4.41 31.15
C ALA A 32 37.50 5.00 32.56
N SER A 33 37.72 4.13 33.55
CA SER A 33 38.19 4.41 34.92
C SER A 33 37.19 5.00 35.95
N LYS A 34 36.33 4.15 36.50
CA LYS A 34 35.91 4.29 37.91
C LYS A 34 37.02 3.70 38.80
N GLY A 35 37.96 4.54 39.24
CA GLY A 35 38.92 4.13 40.27
C GLY A 35 40.11 5.07 40.45
N ALA A 36 39.98 6.06 41.35
CA ALA A 36 41.01 6.45 42.31
C ALA A 36 40.58 7.71 43.10
N ARG A 37 40.39 7.55 44.41
CA ARG A 37 40.37 8.66 45.36
C ARG A 37 41.75 9.31 45.40
N ARG A 38 41.84 10.64 45.32
CA ARG A 38 42.74 11.44 46.18
C ARG A 38 42.40 12.94 46.19
N ARG A 39 42.49 13.50 47.39
CA ARG A 39 42.18 14.87 47.80
C ARG A 39 43.19 15.88 47.21
N GLY A 40 42.73 17.05 46.80
CA GLY A 40 43.56 18.22 46.47
C GLY A 40 42.71 19.44 46.13
N ARG A 41 43.07 20.60 46.67
CA ARG A 41 42.28 21.84 46.76
C ARG A 41 42.64 22.80 45.61
N MET A 42 41.67 23.63 45.22
CA MET A 42 41.76 24.97 44.58
C MET A 42 41.88 25.17 43.05
N ARG A 43 40.84 25.88 42.57
CA ARG A 43 40.80 27.10 41.73
C ARG A 43 40.34 26.96 40.27
N ALA A 44 39.37 27.81 39.94
CA ALA A 44 38.53 27.83 38.76
C ALA A 44 39.18 28.43 37.50
N GLN A 45 38.81 27.89 36.34
CA GLN A 45 38.50 28.61 35.10
C GLN A 45 37.66 27.71 34.16
N PRO A 46 36.83 28.28 33.29
CA PRO A 46 35.72 27.58 32.65
C PRO A 46 36.21 26.80 31.43
N LYS A 47 36.04 25.48 31.44
CA LYS A 47 36.16 24.64 30.25
C LYS A 47 34.75 24.29 29.81
N GLN A 48 34.30 24.95 28.73
CA GLN A 48 33.14 24.51 27.97
C GLN A 48 33.55 23.26 27.18
N SER A 49 33.42 22.08 27.79
CA SER A 49 33.61 20.79 27.10
C SER A 49 32.91 19.65 27.82
N ASP A 50 31.78 19.93 28.46
CA ASP A 50 31.03 18.93 29.22
C ASP A 50 29.72 18.62 28.50
N THR A 51 29.36 17.33 28.46
CA THR A 51 28.12 16.69 27.95
C THR A 51 28.12 16.11 26.52
N ILE A 52 29.17 15.37 26.14
CA ILE A 52 29.08 14.43 24.98
C ILE A 52 28.58 13.02 25.40
N THR A 53 28.44 12.74 26.70
CA THR A 53 28.19 11.38 27.22
C THR A 53 26.93 11.25 28.09
N ASP A 54 25.88 12.03 27.82
CA ASP A 54 24.59 11.85 28.49
C ASP A 54 23.61 11.07 27.60
N PRO A 55 23.02 9.95 28.06
CA PRO A 55 22.10 9.12 27.27
C PRO A 55 20.84 9.89 26.80
N LEU A 56 20.50 10.98 27.47
CA LEU A 56 19.42 11.90 27.08
C LEU A 56 19.77 12.72 25.84
N VAL A 57 21.04 13.10 25.66
CA VAL A 57 21.51 13.86 24.50
C VAL A 57 21.59 12.94 23.28
N LEU A 58 22.05 11.70 23.46
CA LEU A 58 22.02 10.67 22.40
C LEU A 58 20.59 10.43 21.89
N LYS A 59 19.60 10.30 22.78
CA LYS A 59 18.20 10.13 22.39
C LYS A 59 17.64 11.37 21.68
N ALA A 60 18.06 12.57 22.07
CA ALA A 60 17.68 13.80 21.38
C ALA A 60 18.29 13.90 19.97
N VAL A 61 19.52 13.41 19.77
CA VAL A 61 20.17 13.33 18.45
C VAL A 61 19.51 12.25 17.58
N GLN A 62 19.19 11.08 18.13
CA GLN A 62 18.37 10.07 17.44
C GLN A 62 17.02 10.62 17.01
N ASN A 63 16.30 11.34 17.88
CA ASN A 63 15.02 11.94 17.53
C ASN A 63 15.15 13.00 16.43
N LYS A 64 16.24 13.78 16.43
CA LYS A 64 16.53 14.73 15.34
C LYS A 64 16.81 14.00 14.03
N LEU A 65 17.57 12.90 14.07
CA LEU A 65 17.81 12.05 12.91
C LEU A 65 16.51 11.41 12.40
N MET A 66 15.68 10.86 13.28
CA MET A 66 14.38 10.28 12.92
C MET A 66 13.41 11.32 12.36
N ASN A 67 13.40 12.54 12.90
CA ASN A 67 12.63 13.64 12.33
C ASN A 67 13.17 14.03 10.95
N LEU A 68 14.50 14.08 10.77
CA LEU A 68 15.09 14.32 9.46
C LEU A 68 14.69 13.23 8.47
N LEU A 69 14.78 11.95 8.84
CA LEU A 69 14.39 10.83 7.99
C LEU A 69 12.89 10.84 7.68
N ARG A 70 12.03 11.27 8.62
CA ARG A 70 10.57 11.35 8.40
C ARG A 70 10.17 12.53 7.50
N PHE A 71 10.78 13.71 7.69
CA PHE A 71 10.36 14.96 7.03
C PHE A 71 11.19 15.35 5.80
N SER A 72 12.39 14.81 5.65
CA SER A 72 13.21 15.03 4.45
C SER A 72 12.98 13.92 3.42
N GLU A 73 12.82 14.31 2.16
CA GLU A 73 12.72 13.43 1.00
C GLU A 73 14.01 13.42 0.15
N TYR A 74 15.02 14.23 0.50
CA TYR A 74 16.15 14.54 -0.37
C TYR A 74 17.49 13.94 0.08
N TYR A 75 17.51 12.89 0.92
CA TYR A 75 18.78 12.31 1.36
C TYR A 75 19.19 11.07 0.54
N ASN A 76 20.49 10.91 0.31
CA ASN A 76 21.02 9.71 -0.33
C ASN A 76 21.06 8.54 0.68
N THR A 77 20.09 7.65 0.55
CA THR A 77 19.89 6.46 1.38
C THR A 77 21.08 5.49 1.35
N ALA A 78 21.75 5.35 0.20
CA ALA A 78 22.85 4.40 0.01
C ALA A 78 24.12 4.83 0.75
N THR A 79 24.45 6.13 0.73
CA THR A 79 25.60 6.67 1.45
C THR A 79 25.42 6.64 2.96
N LEU A 80 24.18 6.85 3.44
CA LEU A 80 23.86 6.75 4.87
C LEU A 80 23.95 5.30 5.35
N LEU A 81 23.40 4.34 4.59
CA LEU A 81 23.49 2.92 4.96
C LEU A 81 24.92 2.39 4.98
N GLY A 82 25.78 2.83 4.04
CA GLY A 82 27.19 2.44 4.04
C GLY A 82 27.94 2.88 5.29
N ARG A 83 27.53 4.00 5.91
CA ARG A 83 28.19 4.55 7.11
C ARG A 83 27.69 3.91 8.41
N ILE A 84 26.44 3.44 8.45
CA ILE A 84 25.78 2.90 9.66
C ILE A 84 26.15 1.43 9.93
N GLN A 85 26.98 0.79 9.10
CA GLN A 85 27.35 -0.62 9.25
C GLN A 85 28.11 -0.87 10.57
N GLY A 86 27.38 -1.19 11.65
CA GLY A 86 27.95 -1.65 12.92
C GLY A 86 27.24 -1.21 14.20
N ASP A 87 26.37 -0.19 14.18
CA ASP A 87 25.88 0.41 15.43
C ASP A 87 24.53 -0.10 15.92
N SER A 88 24.54 -0.62 17.15
CA SER A 88 23.36 -1.15 17.83
C SER A 88 22.26 -0.12 18.13
N MET A 89 22.57 1.17 18.07
CA MET A 89 21.68 2.27 18.43
C MET A 89 20.95 2.89 17.23
N LEU A 90 21.28 2.48 16.01
CA LEU A 90 20.76 3.09 14.77
C LEU A 90 19.87 2.15 13.95
N PHE A 91 19.45 1.02 14.54
CA PHE A 91 18.62 0.05 13.83
C PHE A 91 17.26 0.63 13.39
N ASP A 92 16.62 1.47 14.20
CA ASP A 92 15.36 2.12 13.83
C ASP A 92 15.53 3.05 12.62
N ALA A 93 16.65 3.78 12.56
CA ALA A 93 16.99 4.62 11.41
C ALA A 93 17.29 3.76 10.17
N CYS A 94 18.00 2.64 10.34
CA CYS A 94 18.26 1.69 9.25
C CYS A 94 16.96 1.13 8.66
N VAL A 95 16.01 0.73 9.49
CA VAL A 95 14.71 0.18 9.05
C VAL A 95 13.96 1.18 8.17
N VAL A 96 13.97 2.46 8.54
CA VAL A 96 13.37 3.54 7.73
C VAL A 96 14.15 3.77 6.43
N LEU A 97 15.48 3.65 6.46
CA LEU A 97 16.29 3.76 5.24
C LEU A 97 16.06 2.60 4.27
N TYR A 98 15.98 1.37 4.80
CA TYR A 98 15.72 0.17 4.01
C TYR A 98 14.28 0.14 3.46
N SER A 99 13.29 0.65 4.21
CA SER A 99 11.93 0.78 3.70
C SER A 99 11.84 1.71 2.51
N ARG A 100 12.58 2.84 2.54
CA ARG A 100 12.62 3.77 1.41
C ARG A 100 13.41 3.28 0.21
N LEU A 101 14.36 2.37 0.42
CA LEU A 101 15.09 1.71 -0.67
C LEU A 101 14.34 0.52 -1.27
N GLY A 102 13.19 0.13 -0.73
CA GLY A 102 12.46 -1.07 -1.14
C GLY A 102 13.17 -2.38 -0.75
N ARG A 103 14.21 -2.33 0.09
CA ARG A 103 14.97 -3.51 0.57
C ARG A 103 14.35 -4.02 1.87
N HIS A 104 13.10 -4.44 1.81
CA HIS A 104 12.32 -4.83 2.99
C HIS A 104 12.88 -6.06 3.72
N LYS A 105 13.48 -7.02 2.99
CA LYS A 105 14.10 -8.22 3.58
C LYS A 105 15.21 -7.88 4.58
N GLU A 106 16.03 -6.88 4.26
CA GLU A 106 17.13 -6.44 5.14
C GLU A 106 16.63 -5.59 6.31
N ALA A 107 15.53 -4.85 6.11
CA ALA A 107 14.86 -4.17 7.21
C ALA A 107 14.34 -5.19 8.24
N LEU A 108 13.69 -6.26 7.77
CA LEU A 108 13.20 -7.35 8.62
C LEU A 108 14.33 -8.11 9.29
N ASP A 109 15.42 -8.42 8.57
CA ASP A 109 16.60 -9.07 9.14
C ASP A 109 17.15 -8.29 10.36
N ILE A 110 17.21 -6.97 10.25
CA ILE A 110 17.65 -6.11 11.37
C ILE A 110 16.65 -6.12 12.53
N LEU A 111 15.34 -6.04 12.25
CA LEU A 111 14.31 -6.05 13.29
C LEU A 111 14.27 -7.37 14.05
N VAL A 112 14.35 -8.49 13.34
CA VAL A 112 14.25 -9.84 13.91
C VAL A 112 15.55 -10.27 14.58
N HIS A 113 16.68 -10.20 13.87
CA HIS A 113 17.93 -10.74 14.39
C HIS A 113 18.69 -9.78 15.31
N LYS A 114 18.64 -8.47 15.05
CA LYS A 114 19.45 -7.50 15.81
C LYS A 114 18.66 -6.81 16.91
N LYS A 115 17.38 -6.49 16.68
CA LYS A 115 16.52 -5.80 17.65
C LYS A 115 15.66 -6.78 18.47
N GLN A 116 15.34 -7.97 17.95
CA GLN A 116 14.41 -8.94 18.53
C GLN A 116 13.05 -8.31 18.91
N ASP A 117 12.61 -7.32 18.12
CA ASP A 117 11.38 -6.57 18.36
C ASP A 117 10.30 -7.03 17.38
N PHE A 118 9.56 -8.06 17.82
CA PHE A 118 8.56 -8.77 17.01
C PHE A 118 7.33 -7.91 16.72
N GLU A 119 6.90 -7.09 17.67
CA GLU A 119 5.74 -6.19 17.50
C GLU A 119 6.05 -5.09 16.47
N ALA A 120 7.26 -4.54 16.49
CA ALA A 120 7.68 -3.57 15.49
C ALA A 120 7.77 -4.18 14.08
N ALA A 121 8.15 -5.46 13.96
CA ALA A 121 8.18 -6.16 12.69
C ALA A 121 6.78 -6.38 12.10
N ASP A 122 5.80 -6.74 12.93
CA ASP A 122 4.40 -6.89 12.51
C ASP A 122 3.80 -5.56 12.05
N LEU A 123 4.05 -4.47 12.79
CA LEU A 123 3.61 -3.13 12.42
C LEU A 123 4.26 -2.66 11.11
N TYR A 124 5.55 -2.98 10.92
CA TYR A 124 6.25 -2.68 9.68
C TYR A 124 5.63 -3.41 8.48
N CYS A 125 5.31 -4.70 8.65
CA CYS A 125 4.66 -5.49 7.61
C CYS A 125 3.27 -4.97 7.28
N ALA A 126 2.48 -4.61 8.30
CA ALA A 126 1.15 -4.02 8.11
C ALA A 126 1.21 -2.70 7.32
N GLN A 127 2.18 -1.84 7.62
CA GLN A 127 2.36 -0.53 6.94
C GLN A 127 2.80 -0.63 5.48
N HIS A 128 3.47 -1.72 5.10
CA HIS A 128 4.01 -1.92 3.75
C HIS A 128 3.34 -3.10 3.02
N SER A 129 2.21 -3.59 3.52
CA SER A 129 1.46 -4.70 2.92
C SER A 129 0.82 -4.34 1.56
N ASP A 130 0.54 -3.06 1.32
CA ASP A 130 -0.07 -2.55 0.08
C ASP A 130 0.88 -2.53 -1.13
N THR A 131 2.19 -2.63 -0.90
CA THR A 131 3.16 -2.75 -2.00
C THR A 131 3.10 -4.18 -2.52
N ALA A 132 2.29 -4.37 -3.56
CA ALA A 132 1.85 -5.62 -4.19
C ALA A 132 2.93 -6.64 -4.60
N GLU A 133 4.21 -6.42 -4.29
CA GLU A 133 5.34 -7.14 -4.89
C GLU A 133 6.04 -8.11 -3.93
N THR A 134 5.83 -8.02 -2.62
CA THR A 134 6.54 -8.88 -1.65
C THR A 134 5.60 -9.51 -0.64
N ASN A 135 5.64 -10.84 -0.50
CA ASN A 135 5.00 -11.56 0.59
C ASN A 135 5.78 -11.26 1.90
N LEU A 136 5.68 -10.03 2.40
CA LEU A 136 6.52 -9.53 3.47
C LEU A 136 6.31 -10.31 4.77
N PHE A 137 5.07 -10.73 5.04
CA PHE A 137 4.73 -11.62 6.15
C PHE A 137 5.32 -13.03 5.99
N PHE A 138 5.48 -13.50 4.75
CA PHE A 138 6.14 -14.78 4.48
C PHE A 138 7.65 -14.68 4.66
N ASP A 139 8.27 -13.57 4.24
CA ASP A 139 9.67 -13.30 4.51
C ASP A 139 9.90 -13.20 6.04
N LEU A 140 9.01 -12.52 6.77
CA LEU A 140 9.06 -12.46 8.24
C LEU A 140 8.96 -13.85 8.89
N LEU A 141 8.05 -14.69 8.41
CA LEU A 141 7.92 -16.06 8.88
C LEU A 141 9.20 -16.87 8.59
N ASN A 142 9.77 -16.76 7.40
CA ASN A 142 11.06 -17.38 7.09
C ASN A 142 12.15 -16.91 8.06
N PHE A 143 12.25 -15.61 8.35
CA PHE A 143 13.22 -15.11 9.31
C PHE A 143 13.00 -15.65 10.73
N TYR A 144 11.75 -15.86 11.16
CA TYR A 144 11.48 -16.53 12.43
C TYR A 144 11.85 -18.01 12.42
N MET A 145 11.73 -18.70 11.29
CA MET A 145 12.11 -20.10 11.14
C MET A 145 13.63 -20.28 10.92
N ASP A 146 14.29 -19.32 10.28
CA ASP A 146 15.73 -19.31 9.96
C ASP A 146 16.61 -18.83 11.12
N SER A 147 16.03 -18.39 12.25
CA SER A 147 16.80 -17.91 13.39
C SER A 147 17.65 -19.06 13.98
N ARG A 148 18.88 -19.13 13.50
CA ARG A 148 19.97 -20.12 13.64
C ARG A 148 20.32 -20.71 15.03
N VAL A 149 19.43 -20.89 16.01
CA VAL A 149 19.85 -21.37 17.34
C VAL A 149 18.88 -22.39 17.98
N GLU A 150 19.35 -23.64 17.92
CA GLU A 150 19.33 -24.73 18.93
C GLU A 150 18.15 -25.69 19.10
N ASN A 151 16.89 -25.35 18.79
CA ASN A 151 15.79 -26.30 18.99
C ASN A 151 14.92 -26.47 17.74
N ALA A 152 15.39 -27.28 16.79
CA ALA A 152 14.68 -27.64 15.55
C ALA A 152 13.32 -28.35 15.74
N SER A 153 12.92 -28.60 17.00
CA SER A 153 11.70 -29.33 17.38
C SER A 153 10.59 -28.43 17.93
N GLU A 154 10.84 -27.14 18.20
CA GLU A 154 9.83 -26.22 18.73
C GLU A 154 9.67 -25.01 17.79
N ILE A 155 8.45 -24.80 17.29
CA ILE A 155 8.11 -23.59 16.54
C ILE A 155 8.24 -22.41 17.52
N PRO A 156 8.99 -21.34 17.18
CA PRO A 156 9.03 -20.15 18.00
C PRO A 156 7.61 -19.64 18.23
N GLU A 157 7.25 -19.34 19.49
CA GLU A 157 5.91 -18.88 19.85
C GLU A 157 5.48 -17.67 19.01
N ASN A 158 6.44 -16.84 18.59
CA ASN A 158 6.24 -15.69 17.72
C ASN A 158 5.79 -16.07 16.30
N ALA A 159 6.34 -17.14 15.72
CA ALA A 159 5.89 -17.65 14.43
C ALA A 159 4.47 -18.22 14.53
N PHE A 160 4.15 -18.88 15.65
CA PHE A 160 2.80 -19.37 15.91
C PHE A 160 1.78 -18.23 16.07
N GLN A 161 2.12 -17.19 16.82
CA GLN A 161 1.29 -16.00 16.99
C GLN A 161 1.09 -15.26 15.67
N LEU A 162 2.15 -15.15 14.84
CA LEU A 162 2.06 -14.56 13.51
C LEU A 162 1.10 -15.35 12.62
N MET A 163 1.23 -16.69 12.57
CA MET A 163 0.34 -17.54 11.78
C MET A 163 -1.13 -17.41 12.21
N ASN A 164 -1.41 -17.38 13.52
CA ASN A 164 -2.79 -17.25 14.01
C ASN A 164 -3.38 -15.85 13.79
N THR A 165 -2.56 -14.80 13.89
CA THR A 165 -3.03 -13.40 13.80
C THR A 165 -3.13 -12.93 12.35
N ARG A 166 -2.14 -13.30 11.52
CA ARG A 166 -1.97 -12.84 10.13
C ARG A 166 -2.14 -13.94 9.09
N GLY A 167 -2.69 -15.10 9.47
CA GLY A 167 -2.85 -16.24 8.56
C GLY A 167 -3.70 -15.96 7.32
N ALA A 168 -4.56 -14.94 7.34
CA ALA A 168 -5.33 -14.51 6.17
C ALA A 168 -4.46 -13.89 5.06
N GLU A 169 -3.32 -13.29 5.42
CA GLU A 169 -2.41 -12.59 4.51
C GLU A 169 -1.29 -13.51 4.00
N LEU A 170 -1.20 -14.72 4.55
CA LEU A 170 -0.21 -15.73 4.18
C LEU A 170 -0.79 -16.71 3.15
N ASP A 171 0.02 -17.09 2.16
CA ASP A 171 -0.31 -18.20 1.26
C ASP A 171 -0.08 -19.53 2.00
N PRO A 172 -1.14 -20.29 2.34
CA PRO A 172 -0.99 -21.48 3.17
C PRO A 172 -0.17 -22.57 2.50
N LEU A 173 -0.10 -22.63 1.17
CA LEU A 173 0.75 -23.62 0.48
C LEU A 173 2.22 -23.35 0.74
N LYS A 174 2.65 -22.10 0.61
CA LYS A 174 4.06 -21.73 0.84
C LYS A 174 4.45 -21.88 2.31
N VAL A 175 3.53 -21.62 3.23
CA VAL A 175 3.76 -21.81 4.67
C VAL A 175 4.00 -23.29 4.98
N LEU A 176 3.22 -24.18 4.37
CA LEU A 176 3.40 -25.63 4.53
C LEU A 176 4.75 -26.13 3.98
N ASP A 177 5.31 -25.48 2.95
CA ASP A 177 6.61 -25.87 2.38
C ASP A 177 7.81 -25.57 3.31
N ILE A 178 7.70 -24.57 4.21
CA ILE A 178 8.77 -24.21 5.16
C ILE A 178 8.68 -25.03 6.46
N LEU A 179 7.48 -25.52 6.76
CA LEU A 179 7.15 -26.11 8.04
C LEU A 179 7.80 -27.50 8.16
N PRO A 180 8.53 -27.83 9.24
CA PRO A 180 9.13 -29.15 9.39
C PRO A 180 8.06 -30.26 9.44
N ASP A 181 8.37 -31.41 8.83
CA ASP A 181 7.46 -32.56 8.69
C ASP A 181 7.04 -33.18 10.04
N ASP A 182 7.81 -32.95 11.11
CA ASP A 182 7.62 -33.55 12.44
C ASP A 182 6.63 -32.78 13.34
N ILE A 183 5.90 -31.78 12.82
CA ILE A 183 5.02 -30.94 13.63
C ILE A 183 3.68 -31.63 13.93
N PRO A 184 3.22 -31.65 15.19
CA PRO A 184 1.88 -32.14 15.53
C PRO A 184 0.80 -31.28 14.88
N LEU A 185 -0.10 -31.93 14.14
CA LEU A 185 -1.20 -31.27 13.43
C LEU A 185 -2.09 -30.41 14.34
N GLU A 186 -2.23 -30.78 15.61
CA GLU A 186 -2.99 -30.03 16.61
C GLU A 186 -2.50 -28.59 16.76
N LEU A 187 -1.19 -28.35 16.64
CA LEU A 187 -0.62 -27.01 16.74
C LEU A 187 -1.05 -26.16 15.55
N ILE A 188 -1.04 -26.70 14.34
CA ILE A 188 -1.31 -25.95 13.11
C ILE A 188 -2.82 -25.93 12.77
N GLU A 189 -3.66 -26.67 13.50
CA GLU A 189 -5.09 -26.80 13.19
C GLU A 189 -5.80 -25.44 13.14
N SER A 190 -5.52 -24.55 14.08
CA SER A 190 -6.11 -23.20 14.12
C SER A 190 -5.77 -22.40 12.87
N PHE A 191 -4.51 -22.47 12.42
CA PHE A 191 -4.04 -21.83 11.20
C PHE A 191 -4.64 -22.44 9.94
N LEU A 192 -4.67 -23.77 9.82
CA LEU A 192 -5.24 -24.45 8.65
C LEU A 192 -6.73 -24.17 8.55
N ARG A 193 -7.45 -24.20 9.68
CA ARG A 193 -8.88 -23.91 9.74
C ARG A 193 -9.15 -22.46 9.36
N SER A 194 -8.43 -21.50 9.92
CA SER A 194 -8.64 -20.08 9.60
C SER A 194 -8.27 -19.77 8.14
N SER A 195 -7.12 -20.24 7.67
CA SER A 195 -6.63 -19.99 6.32
C SER A 195 -7.53 -20.61 5.25
N SER A 196 -7.97 -21.86 5.46
CA SER A 196 -8.91 -22.51 4.53
C SER A 196 -10.29 -21.83 4.50
N GLN A 197 -10.81 -21.41 5.65
CA GLN A 197 -12.05 -20.64 5.72
C GLN A 197 -11.92 -19.30 4.99
N ASN A 198 -10.80 -18.59 5.17
CA ASN A 198 -10.54 -17.33 4.51
C ASN A 198 -10.44 -17.48 2.99
N LEU A 199 -9.67 -18.46 2.49
CA LEU A 199 -9.57 -18.75 1.06
C LEU A 199 -10.93 -19.09 0.44
N LEU A 200 -11.74 -19.90 1.13
CA LEU A 200 -13.08 -20.24 0.66
C LEU A 200 -14.02 -19.03 0.69
N SER A 201 -13.93 -18.20 1.72
CA SER A 201 -14.72 -16.98 1.86
C SER A 201 -14.36 -15.99 0.76
N GLU A 202 -13.07 -15.70 0.56
CA GLU A 202 -12.56 -14.81 -0.47
C GLU A 202 -12.98 -15.29 -1.87
N LYS A 203 -12.85 -16.59 -2.15
CA LYS A 203 -13.31 -17.18 -3.41
C LYS A 203 -14.81 -16.98 -3.62
N ARG A 204 -15.63 -17.19 -2.58
CA ARG A 204 -17.09 -16.99 -2.66
C ARG A 204 -17.41 -15.51 -2.91
N THR A 205 -16.79 -14.58 -2.19
CA THR A 205 -17.00 -13.14 -2.34
C THR A 205 -16.62 -12.68 -3.74
N LYS A 206 -15.42 -13.04 -4.22
CA LYS A 206 -14.98 -12.75 -5.60
C LYS A 206 -15.90 -13.35 -6.66
N MET A 207 -16.42 -14.55 -6.41
CA MET A 207 -17.40 -15.17 -7.32
C MET A 207 -18.73 -14.41 -7.33
N ILE A 208 -19.20 -13.93 -6.18
CA ILE A 208 -20.40 -13.10 -6.09
C ILE A 208 -20.19 -11.79 -6.84
N GLU A 209 -19.09 -11.08 -6.58
CA GLU A 209 -18.74 -9.84 -7.28
C GLU A 209 -18.66 -10.03 -8.80
N ALA A 210 -17.95 -11.07 -9.26
CA ALA A 210 -17.83 -11.38 -10.68
C ALA A 210 -19.20 -11.68 -11.31
N ASN A 211 -20.08 -12.39 -10.61
CA ASN A 211 -21.43 -12.68 -11.07
C ASN A 211 -22.32 -11.44 -11.11
N LEU A 212 -22.19 -10.54 -10.13
CA LEU A 212 -22.91 -9.25 -10.13
C LEU A 212 -22.49 -8.39 -11.31
N CYS A 213 -21.19 -8.21 -11.54
CA CYS A 213 -20.68 -7.49 -12.70
C CYS A 213 -21.09 -8.14 -14.02
N ARG A 214 -21.14 -9.48 -14.07
CA ARG A 214 -21.63 -10.22 -15.23
C ARG A 214 -23.12 -9.95 -15.48
N MET A 215 -23.94 -9.95 -14.44
CA MET A 215 -25.38 -9.68 -14.55
C MET A 215 -25.65 -8.26 -15.05
N GLU A 216 -24.98 -7.26 -14.47
CA GLU A 216 -25.08 -5.88 -14.92
C GLU A 216 -24.68 -5.73 -16.39
N ARG A 217 -23.59 -6.39 -16.80
CA ARG A 217 -23.15 -6.42 -18.20
C ARG A 217 -24.22 -7.03 -19.11
N ILE A 218 -24.89 -8.11 -18.68
CA ILE A 218 -25.98 -8.74 -19.45
C ILE A 218 -27.15 -7.76 -19.59
N LEU A 219 -27.54 -7.06 -18.53
CA LEU A 219 -28.63 -6.09 -18.56
C LEU A 219 -28.34 -4.93 -19.51
N ILE A 220 -27.14 -4.34 -19.43
CA ILE A 220 -26.71 -3.26 -20.32
C ILE A 220 -26.67 -3.74 -21.77
N LYS A 221 -26.12 -4.94 -22.02
CA LYS A 221 -26.12 -5.52 -23.38
C LYS A 221 -27.53 -5.79 -23.89
N SER A 222 -28.44 -6.27 -23.05
CA SER A 222 -29.84 -6.49 -23.42
C SER A 222 -30.52 -5.18 -23.82
N ARG A 223 -30.34 -4.12 -23.02
CA ARG A 223 -30.83 -2.76 -23.33
C ARG A 223 -30.25 -2.24 -24.65
N LEU A 224 -28.95 -2.43 -24.87
CA LEU A 224 -28.29 -2.04 -26.12
C LEU A 224 -28.86 -2.82 -27.32
N HIS A 225 -29.02 -4.14 -27.18
CA HIS A 225 -29.64 -4.96 -28.22
C HIS A 225 -31.08 -4.54 -28.50
N HIS A 226 -31.86 -4.22 -27.46
CA HIS A 226 -33.21 -3.70 -27.62
C HIS A 226 -33.20 -2.37 -28.39
N ALA A 227 -32.34 -1.43 -28.01
CA ALA A 227 -32.10 -0.17 -28.72
C ALA A 227 -31.83 -0.38 -30.21
N HIS A 228 -30.91 -1.29 -30.52
CA HIS A 228 -30.49 -1.60 -31.89
C HIS A 228 -31.56 -2.38 -32.67
N SER A 229 -32.47 -3.07 -31.98
CA SER A 229 -33.56 -3.83 -32.61
C SER A 229 -34.76 -2.95 -33.01
N SER A 230 -34.86 -1.75 -32.46
CA SER A 230 -35.88 -0.77 -32.83
C SER A 230 -35.77 -0.43 -34.30
N LYS A 231 -36.84 -0.72 -35.05
CA LYS A 231 -36.94 -0.47 -36.49
C LYS A 231 -38.29 0.17 -36.81
N VAL A 232 -38.31 1.02 -37.81
CA VAL A 232 -39.53 1.61 -38.33
C VAL A 232 -39.78 1.02 -39.71
N VAL A 233 -40.95 0.39 -39.89
CA VAL A 233 -41.38 -0.16 -41.19
C VAL A 233 -42.21 0.89 -41.91
N ILE A 234 -41.84 1.20 -43.15
CA ILE A 234 -42.50 2.23 -43.95
C ILE A 234 -43.30 1.57 -45.07
N ASP A 235 -44.62 1.66 -44.95
CA ASP A 235 -45.55 1.30 -46.02
C ASP A 235 -46.02 2.54 -46.80
N ARG A 236 -46.63 2.33 -47.98
CA ARG A 236 -47.12 3.41 -48.85
C ARG A 236 -48.24 4.26 -48.22
N SER A 237 -48.86 3.78 -47.15
CA SER A 237 -49.92 4.48 -46.40
C SER A 237 -49.41 5.31 -45.23
N VAL A 238 -48.10 5.32 -44.95
CA VAL A 238 -47.55 6.07 -43.83
C VAL A 238 -47.62 7.58 -44.12
N LEU A 239 -48.29 8.29 -43.24
CA LEU A 239 -48.49 9.74 -43.33
C LEU A 239 -47.47 10.47 -42.46
N CYS A 240 -47.04 11.66 -42.90
CA CYS A 240 -46.25 12.55 -42.07
C CYS A 240 -47.06 13.05 -40.88
N SER A 241 -46.49 12.98 -39.67
CA SER A 241 -47.20 13.39 -38.45
C SER A 241 -47.53 14.88 -38.37
N VAL A 242 -46.79 15.74 -39.10
CA VAL A 242 -46.98 17.21 -39.16
C VAL A 242 -47.98 17.60 -40.24
N CYS A 243 -47.72 17.26 -41.52
CA CYS A 243 -48.55 17.72 -42.64
C CYS A 243 -49.64 16.73 -43.09
N LYS A 244 -49.70 15.53 -42.49
CA LYS A 244 -50.67 14.46 -42.77
C LYS A 244 -50.73 13.96 -44.22
N LYS A 245 -49.74 14.29 -45.05
CA LYS A 245 -49.59 13.77 -46.42
C LYS A 245 -48.81 12.44 -46.44
N PRO A 246 -49.07 11.54 -47.40
CA PRO A 246 -48.33 10.28 -47.51
C PRO A 246 -46.85 10.54 -47.82
N LEU A 247 -45.95 9.81 -47.14
CA LEU A 247 -44.49 9.94 -47.31
C LEU A 247 -44.04 9.41 -48.68
N GLY A 248 -44.68 8.37 -49.21
CA GLY A 248 -44.42 7.87 -50.57
C GLY A 248 -42.92 7.63 -50.86
N GLU A 249 -42.44 8.14 -52.00
CA GLU A 249 -41.02 8.09 -52.42
C GLU A 249 -40.20 9.31 -51.99
N SER A 250 -40.76 10.17 -51.13
CA SER A 250 -40.08 11.41 -50.72
C SER A 250 -39.04 11.17 -49.62
N VAL A 251 -38.06 12.07 -49.52
CA VAL A 251 -37.05 12.03 -48.44
C VAL A 251 -37.72 12.30 -47.10
N PHE A 252 -37.55 11.37 -46.17
CA PHE A 252 -38.13 11.40 -44.82
C PHE A 252 -37.04 11.42 -43.75
N ALA A 253 -37.41 11.82 -42.54
CA ALA A 253 -36.62 11.65 -41.33
C ALA A 253 -37.41 10.85 -40.29
N ALA A 254 -36.69 10.02 -39.55
CA ALA A 254 -37.24 9.19 -38.47
C ALA A 254 -36.62 9.62 -37.15
N TYR A 255 -37.45 10.04 -36.21
CA TYR A 255 -37.01 10.36 -34.86
C TYR A 255 -36.93 9.09 -33.99
N PRO A 256 -36.09 9.08 -32.92
CA PRO A 256 -35.92 7.93 -32.02
C PRO A 256 -37.20 7.45 -31.32
N ASN A 257 -38.26 8.26 -31.30
CA ASN A 257 -39.59 7.91 -30.78
C ASN A 257 -40.49 7.19 -31.80
N GLY A 258 -39.98 6.88 -33.01
CA GLY A 258 -40.73 6.24 -34.09
C GLY A 258 -41.62 7.20 -34.90
N ILE A 259 -41.52 8.51 -34.68
CA ILE A 259 -42.27 9.51 -35.45
C ILE A 259 -41.56 9.79 -36.77
N LEU A 260 -42.33 9.68 -37.86
CA LEU A 260 -41.86 9.95 -39.22
C LEU A 260 -42.37 11.30 -39.72
N VAL A 261 -41.46 12.06 -40.30
CA VAL A 261 -41.75 13.38 -40.90
C VAL A 261 -41.12 13.51 -42.27
N HIS A 262 -41.70 14.35 -43.13
CA HIS A 262 -41.00 14.79 -44.33
C HIS A 262 -39.79 15.63 -43.95
N PHE A 263 -38.71 15.57 -44.74
CA PHE A 263 -37.53 16.40 -44.51
C PHE A 263 -37.85 17.91 -44.42
N LYS A 264 -38.84 18.38 -45.20
CA LYS A 264 -39.30 19.77 -45.19
C LYS A 264 -40.14 20.15 -43.95
N CYS A 265 -40.67 19.17 -43.23
CA CYS A 265 -41.46 19.39 -42.01
C CYS A 265 -40.61 19.32 -40.74
N ILE A 266 -39.28 19.30 -40.88
CA ILE A 266 -38.32 19.38 -39.78
C ILE A 266 -38.10 20.86 -39.48
N GLU A 267 -38.33 21.25 -38.24
CA GLU A 267 -37.92 22.57 -37.71
C GLU A 267 -36.52 22.46 -37.09
N ASP A 268 -36.30 21.45 -36.24
CA ASP A 268 -35.00 21.12 -35.63
C ASP A 268 -34.66 19.63 -35.77
N GLU A 269 -33.38 19.29 -35.98
CA GLU A 269 -32.90 17.91 -36.14
C GLU A 269 -33.06 17.07 -34.88
N HIS A 270 -32.92 17.68 -33.70
CA HIS A 270 -32.91 16.97 -32.41
C HIS A 270 -34.20 17.15 -31.60
N THR A 271 -35.12 18.02 -32.04
CA THR A 271 -36.40 18.25 -31.36
C THR A 271 -37.54 17.68 -32.19
N CYS A 272 -38.34 16.79 -31.61
CA CYS A 272 -39.49 16.26 -32.32
C CYS A 272 -40.56 17.35 -32.50
N PRO A 273 -41.02 17.65 -33.74
CA PRO A 273 -42.02 18.69 -33.98
C PRO A 273 -43.43 18.33 -33.47
N VAL A 274 -43.68 17.07 -33.11
CA VAL A 274 -44.98 16.60 -32.62
C VAL A 274 -45.03 16.55 -31.10
N THR A 275 -43.94 16.11 -30.46
CA THR A 275 -43.90 15.93 -29.00
C THR A 275 -43.11 17.02 -28.28
N GLY A 276 -42.43 17.92 -29.01
CA GLY A 276 -41.58 18.97 -28.44
C GLY A 276 -40.39 18.45 -27.62
N ARG A 277 -40.10 17.14 -27.70
CA ARG A 277 -39.04 16.50 -26.92
C ARG A 277 -37.71 16.69 -27.63
N ASN A 278 -36.75 17.27 -26.93
CA ASN A 278 -35.36 17.36 -27.37
C ASN A 278 -34.63 16.07 -26.99
N PHE A 279 -34.12 15.36 -28.00
CA PHE A 279 -33.43 14.08 -27.84
C PHE A 279 -31.93 14.19 -27.48
N GLU A 280 -31.33 15.39 -27.55
CA GLU A 280 -29.99 15.63 -26.97
C GLU A 280 -30.05 15.71 -25.44
N GLN A 281 -31.08 16.36 -24.91
CA GLN A 281 -31.25 16.52 -23.46
C GLN A 281 -31.95 15.31 -22.82
N PHE A 282 -32.83 14.64 -23.57
CA PHE A 282 -33.63 13.52 -23.07
C PHE A 282 -33.69 12.39 -24.11
N PRO A 283 -32.67 11.51 -24.17
CA PRO A 283 -32.74 10.31 -25.00
C PRO A 283 -33.98 9.47 -24.62
N VAL A 284 -34.48 8.70 -25.58
CA VAL A 284 -35.68 7.87 -25.37
C VAL A 284 -35.31 6.78 -24.37
N ASP A 285 -36.05 6.71 -23.26
CA ASP A 285 -35.96 5.58 -22.35
C ASP A 285 -36.44 4.33 -23.09
N LEU A 286 -35.51 3.41 -23.33
CA LEU A 286 -35.82 2.08 -23.82
C LEU A 286 -36.45 1.32 -22.65
N GLN A 287 -37.78 1.29 -22.60
CA GLN A 287 -38.53 0.44 -21.68
C GLN A 287 -38.30 -1.04 -22.00
#